data_AF-A0A6C0KBL7-F1
#
_entry.id   AF-A0A6C0KBL7-F1
#
_cell.length_a   1.000
_cell.length_b   1.000
_cell.length_c   1.000
_cell.angle_alpha   90.00
_cell.angle_beta   90.00
_cell.angle_gamma   90.00
#
_symmetry.space_group_name_H-M   'P 1'
#
loop_
_entity.id
_entity.type
_entity.pdbx_description
1 polymer ?
#
loop_
_entity_poly.entity_id
_entity_poly.type
_entity_poly.pdbx_seq_one_letter_code
_entity_poly.pdbx_strand_id
1 'polypeptide(L)' 'MKEFQMFLSVMVFYILLSYLIMPLAFYYLGDKTLMSAGNGFIVGSLVSVALWLTFRSSII' A
#
# COMPACT_ATOMS: atom_id res chain seq x y z
N MET A 1 -10.91 19.42 3.38
CA MET A 1 -10.40 19.05 2.04
C MET A 1 -11.59 18.59 1.20
N LYS A 2 -11.62 18.85 -0.11
CA LYS A 2 -12.73 18.33 -0.94
C LYS A 2 -12.67 16.79 -0.93
N GLU A 3 -13.81 16.10 -0.87
CA GLU A 3 -13.89 14.62 -0.80
C GLU A 3 -13.02 13.93 -1.87
N PHE A 4 -13.04 14.47 -3.09
CA PHE A 4 -12.19 14.02 -4.19
C PHE A 4 -10.68 14.12 -3.90
N GLN A 5 -10.24 15.20 -3.23
CA GLN A 5 -8.83 15.35 -2.85
C GLN A 5 -8.43 14.34 -1.78
N MET A 6 -9.34 14.02 -0.85
CA MET A 6 -9.12 13.00 0.17
C MET A 6 -9.01 11.62 -0.50
N PHE A 7 -9.94 11.28 -1.39
CA PHE A 7 -9.90 10.06 -2.18
C PHE A 7 -8.56 9.91 -2.92
N LEU A 8 -8.14 10.93 -3.68
CA LEU A 8 -6.86 10.90 -4.40
C LEU A 8 -5.67 10.69 -3.46
N SER A 9 -5.66 11.36 -2.31
CA SER A 9 -4.57 11.24 -1.34
C SER A 9 -4.48 9.82 -0.77
N VAL A 10 -5.62 9.18 -0.49
CA VAL A 10 -5.67 7.79 -0.03
C VAL A 10 -5.23 6.81 -1.13
N MET A 11 -5.65 7.04 -2.38
CA MET A 11 -5.21 6.21 -3.50
C MET A 11 -3.70 6.31 -3.73
N VAL A 12 -3.13 7.52 -3.68
CA VAL A 12 -1.67 7.72 -3.78
C VAL A 12 -0.95 7.02 -2.62
N PHE A 13 -1.48 7.11 -1.40
CA PHE A 13 -0.94 6.37 -0.26
C PHE A 13 -0.89 4.86 -0.51
N TYR A 14 -1.97 4.24 -1.01
CA TYR A 14 -1.98 2.81 -1.31
C TYR A 14 -1.03 2.41 -2.45
N ILE A 15 -0.88 3.26 -3.46
CA ILE A 15 0.10 3.06 -4.54
C ILE A 15 1.52 3.05 -3.95
N LEU A 16 1.86 4.06 -3.15
CA LEU A 16 3.19 4.15 -2.52
C LEU A 16 3.43 2.98 -1.56
N LEU A 17 2.44 2.61 -0.75
CA LEU A 17 2.56 1.51 0.18
C LEU A 17 2.82 0.18 -0.54
N SER A 18 2.03 -0.12 -1.57
CA SER A 18 2.04 -1.42 -2.25
C SER A 18 3.17 -1.57 -3.26
N TYR A 19 3.51 -0.52 -4.01
CA TYR A 19 4.49 -0.58 -5.10
C TYR A 19 5.88 -0.10 -4.71
N LEU A 20 6.03 0.64 -3.61
CA LEU A 20 7.30 1.22 -3.21
C LEU A 20 7.72 0.79 -1.81
N ILE A 21 6.95 1.19 -0.78
CA ILE A 21 7.37 1.03 0.62
C ILE A 21 7.52 -0.44 0.98
N MET A 22 6.48 -1.27 0.77
CA MET A 22 6.51 -2.68 1.17
C MET A 22 7.48 -3.52 0.32
N PRO A 23 7.54 -3.39 -1.03
CA PRO A 23 8.56 -4.08 -1.83
C PRO A 23 9.99 -3.75 -1.41
N LEU A 24 10.30 -2.46 -1.19
CA LEU A 24 11.63 -2.03 -0.74
C LEU A 24 11.93 -2.54 0.67
N ALA A 25 10.97 -2.46 1.60
CA ALA A 25 11.14 -2.98 2.95
C ALA A 25 11.47 -4.47 2.94
N PHE A 26 10.72 -5.29 2.19
CA PHE A 26 10.98 -6.72 2.10
C PHE A 26 12.31 -7.03 1.41
N TYR A 27 12.68 -6.28 0.37
CA TYR A 27 13.96 -6.44 -0.31
C TYR A 27 15.17 -6.12 0.60
N TYR A 28 15.08 -5.05 1.39
CA TYR A 28 16.21 -4.60 2.21
C TYR A 28 16.26 -5.19 3.61
N LEU A 29 15.12 -5.57 4.20
CA LEU A 29 15.04 -6.11 5.56
C LEU A 29 14.93 -7.65 5.61
N GLY A 30 14.43 -8.27 4.53
CA GLY A 30 14.44 -9.73 4.36
C GLY A 30 15.68 -10.15 3.58
N ASP A 31 15.46 -10.61 2.35
CA ASP A 31 16.52 -10.97 1.42
C ASP A 31 16.53 -10.02 0.21
N LYS A 32 17.73 -9.62 -0.24
CA LYS A 32 17.93 -8.77 -1.42
C LYS A 32 17.68 -9.54 -2.73
N THR A 33 16.47 -10.05 -2.89
CA THR A 33 16.02 -10.82 -4.05
C THR A 33 14.73 -10.25 -4.61
N LEU A 34 14.53 -10.40 -5.92
CA LEU A 34 13.27 -10.00 -6.57
C LEU A 34 12.06 -10.74 -5.99
N MET A 35 12.25 -11.98 -5.54
CA MET A 35 11.19 -12.75 -4.88
C MET A 35 10.75 -12.10 -3.56
N SER A 36 11.70 -11.66 -2.72
CA SER A 36 11.36 -10.95 -1.48
C SER A 36 10.62 -9.64 -1.77
N ALA A 37 11.08 -8.86 -2.74
CA ALA A 37 10.38 -7.64 -3.17
C ALA A 37 8.94 -7.94 -3.66
N GLY A 38 8.77 -9.01 -4.42
CA GLY A 38 7.46 -9.50 -4.87
C GLY A 38 6.54 -9.88 -3.71
N ASN A 39 7.07 -10.56 -2.69
CA ASN A 39 6.33 -10.84 -1.46
C ASN A 39 5.89 -9.55 -0.76
N GLY A 40 6.76 -8.56 -0.69
CA GLY A 40 6.43 -7.22 -0.17
C GLY A 40 5.30 -6.55 -0.94
N PHE A 41 5.29 -6.64 -2.27
CA PHE A 41 4.20 -6.13 -3.12
C PHE A 41 2.86 -6.81 -2.79
N ILE A 42 2.86 -8.15 -2.66
CA ILE A 42 1.64 -8.92 -2.34
C ILE A 42 1.12 -8.50 -0.95
N VAL A 43 1.99 -8.48 0.06
CA VAL A 43 1.60 -8.11 1.43
C VAL A 43 1.10 -6.67 1.48
N GLY A 44 1.81 -5.72 0.86
CA GLY A 44 1.39 -4.31 0.80
C GLY A 44 0.03 -4.12 0.12
N SER A 45 -0.24 -4.89 -0.95
CA SER A 45 -1.53 -4.88 -1.63
C SER A 45 -2.66 -5.41 -0.75
N LEU A 46 -2.44 -6.54 -0.07
CA LEU A 46 -3.41 -7.11 0.87
C LEU A 46 -3.72 -6.16 2.04
N VAL A 47 -2.68 -5.52 2.60
CA VAL A 47 -2.84 -4.51 3.65
C VAL A 47 -3.63 -3.30 3.13
N SER A 48 -3.34 -2.82 1.93
CA SER A 48 -4.07 -1.70 1.32
C SER A 48 -5.56 -2.02 1.13
N VAL A 49 -5.88 -3.24 0.69
CA VAL A 49 -7.27 -3.72 0.59
C VAL A 49 -7.94 -3.77 1.97
N ALA A 50 -7.26 -4.32 2.98
CA ALA A 50 -7.79 -4.39 4.34
C ALA A 50 -8.05 -2.99 4.93
N LEU A 51 -7.13 -2.04 4.72
CA LEU A 51 -7.29 -0.65 5.13
C LEU A 51 -8.49 0.00 4.43
N TRP A 52 -8.63 -0.18 3.12
CA TRP A 52 -9.76 0.37 2.39
C TRP A 52 -11.09 -0.17 2.93
N LEU A 53 -11.22 -1.48 3.11
CA LEU A 53 -12.45 -2.08 3.61
C LEU A 53 -12.81 -1.62 5.02
N THR A 54 -11.81 -1.34 5.86
CA THR A 54 -12.00 -0.87 7.24
C THR A 54 -12.35 0.61 7.32
N PHE A 55 -11.73 1.45 6.49
CA PHE A 55 -11.80 2.91 6.60
C PHE A 55 -12.59 3.59 5.48
N ARG A 56 -13.14 2.85 4.51
CA ARG A 56 -13.94 3.43 3.41
C ARG A 56 -15.10 4.28 3.88
N SER A 57 -15.74 3.93 5.01
CA SER A 57 -16.87 4.68 5.58
C SER A 57 -16.47 6.02 6.21
N SER A 58 -15.17 6.30 6.32
CA SER A 58 -14.67 7.61 6.74
C SER A 58 -14.33 8.51 5.53
N ILE A 59 -14.33 7.95 4.31
CA ILE A 59 -13.99 8.64 3.06
C ILE A 59 -15.26 8.94 2.25
N ILE A 60 -16.25 8.06 2.31
CA ILE A 60 -17.59 8.16 1.71
C ILE A 60 -18.59 8.54 2.80
#